data_AF-A0A3S0R8G5-F1
#
_entry.id   AF-A0A3S0R8G5-F1
#
_cell.length_a   1.000
_cell.length_b   1.000
_cell.length_c   1.000
_cell.angle_alpha   90.00
_cell.angle_beta   90.00
_cell.angle_gamma   90.00
#
_symmetry.space_group_name_H-M   'P 1'
#
loop_
_entity.id
_entity.type
_entity.pdbx_description
1 polymer ?
#
loop_
_entity_poly.entity_id
_entity_poly.type
_entity_poly.pdbx_seq_one_letter_code
_entity_poly.pdbx_strand_id
1 'polypeptide(L)'
;MSNTGQYFGSVKGTLLTSINTAMPCKILSYNDSQRTAKIQPLFMVKEVGQEPTSLPPIEDVPVLFQRYKVHNNAPISITTDTAPHPQYTGTGEHVHNAITFTESVEMIPDLRPGDVVLAVFCQRSIDEAQNGQNVYPGTARMFSIHDAVIVGVF
;
A
#
# COMPACT_ATOMS: atom_id res chain seq x y z
N MET A 1 4.24 -40.87 17.92
CA MET A 1 2.94 -40.21 17.67
C MET A 1 2.18 -41.05 16.64
N SER A 2 0.86 -41.22 16.77
CA SER A 2 0.07 -42.00 15.82
C SER A 2 0.06 -41.35 14.43
N ASN A 3 -0.06 -42.16 13.37
CA ASN A 3 -0.05 -41.71 11.97
C ASN A 3 -1.11 -40.61 11.70
N THR A 4 -2.25 -40.69 12.40
CA THR A 4 -3.34 -39.69 12.35
C THR A 4 -2.93 -38.33 12.90
N GLY A 5 -2.12 -38.29 13.97
CA GLY A 5 -1.66 -37.02 14.56
C GLY A 5 -0.71 -36.24 13.65
N GLN A 6 0.13 -36.96 12.91
CA GLN A 6 1.04 -36.34 11.92
C GLN A 6 0.27 -35.78 10.72
N TYR A 7 -0.77 -36.49 10.25
CA TYR A 7 -1.63 -36.02 9.18
C TYR A 7 -2.35 -34.71 9.52
N PHE A 8 -3.00 -34.61 10.69
CA PHE A 8 -3.66 -33.35 11.08
C PHE A 8 -2.66 -32.22 11.32
N GLY A 9 -1.45 -32.56 11.79
CA GLY A 9 -0.36 -31.60 11.91
C GLY A 9 0.06 -31.01 10.56
N SER A 10 0.23 -31.84 9.54
CA SER A 10 0.61 -31.37 8.19
C SER A 10 -0.50 -30.56 7.54
N VAL A 11 -1.76 -31.01 7.61
CA VAL A 11 -2.91 -30.26 7.09
C VAL A 11 -3.01 -28.89 7.76
N LYS A 12 -2.85 -28.81 9.09
CA LYS A 12 -2.83 -27.54 9.81
C LYS A 12 -1.69 -26.64 9.31
N GLY A 13 -0.49 -27.18 9.13
CA GLY A 13 0.67 -26.45 8.62
C GLY A 13 0.41 -25.86 7.23
N THR A 14 -0.06 -26.69 6.29
CA THR A 14 -0.37 -26.25 4.92
C THR A 14 -1.46 -25.18 4.89
N LEU A 15 -2.55 -25.37 5.65
CA LEU A 15 -3.64 -24.40 5.70
C LEU A 15 -3.16 -23.04 6.22
N LEU A 16 -2.44 -23.02 7.35
CA LEU A 16 -1.98 -21.77 7.95
C LEU A 16 -0.96 -21.04 7.06
N THR A 17 -0.06 -21.76 6.38
CA THR A 17 0.92 -21.15 5.47
C THR A 17 0.28 -20.65 4.18
N SER A 18 -0.84 -21.24 3.75
CA SER A 18 -1.56 -20.81 2.53
C SER A 18 -2.39 -19.53 2.70
N ILE A 19 -2.66 -19.10 3.95
CA ILE A 19 -3.46 -17.91 4.23
C ILE A 19 -2.57 -16.67 4.19
N ASN A 20 -2.69 -15.90 3.12
CA ASN A 20 -2.02 -14.61 3.02
C ASN A 20 -2.79 -13.55 3.81
N THR A 21 -2.09 -12.76 4.63
CA THR A 21 -2.68 -11.70 5.47
C THR A 21 -2.09 -10.35 5.12
N ALA A 22 -0.79 -10.18 5.33
CA ALA A 22 -0.02 -9.06 4.83
C ALA A 22 1.44 -9.47 4.60
N MET A 23 2.10 -8.82 3.64
CA MET A 23 3.51 -9.07 3.32
C MET A 23 4.22 -7.75 3.00
N PRO A 24 5.47 -7.56 3.48
CA PRO A 24 6.37 -6.57 2.93
C PRO A 24 6.72 -6.93 1.48
N CYS A 25 6.55 -5.96 0.59
CA CYS A 25 6.82 -6.10 -0.83
C CYS A 25 7.70 -4.95 -1.31
N LYS A 26 8.47 -5.16 -2.38
CA LYS A 26 9.22 -4.11 -3.06
C LYS A 26 8.53 -3.69 -4.34
N ILE A 27 8.41 -2.39 -4.60
CA ILE A 27 7.87 -1.87 -5.86
C ILE A 27 8.86 -2.11 -6.99
N LEU A 28 8.37 -2.73 -8.07
CA LEU A 28 9.11 -2.90 -9.32
C LEU A 28 8.76 -1.79 -10.31
N SER A 29 7.48 -1.45 -10.42
CA SER A 29 6.97 -0.33 -11.23
C SER A 29 5.64 0.18 -10.69
N TYR A 30 5.32 1.45 -10.97
CA TYR A 30 4.06 2.09 -10.56
C TYR A 30 3.42 2.80 -11.76
N ASN A 31 2.11 2.60 -11.93
CA ASN A 31 1.29 3.25 -12.94
C ASN A 31 0.36 4.27 -12.25
N ASP A 32 0.72 5.55 -12.35
CA ASP A 32 -0.02 6.63 -11.72
C ASP A 32 -1.42 6.85 -12.30
N SER A 33 -1.59 6.62 -13.62
CA SER A 33 -2.89 6.76 -14.28
C SER A 33 -3.90 5.70 -13.85
N GLN A 34 -3.43 4.47 -13.59
CA GLN A 34 -4.30 3.36 -13.16
C GLN A 34 -4.30 3.15 -11.65
N ARG A 35 -3.46 3.87 -10.89
CA ARG A 35 -3.31 3.72 -9.43
C ARG A 35 -2.93 2.29 -9.05
N THR A 36 -2.15 1.62 -9.88
CA THR A 36 -1.70 0.23 -9.69
C THR A 36 -0.18 0.12 -9.70
N ALA A 37 0.36 -0.89 -9.02
CA ALA A 37 1.79 -1.17 -8.98
C ALA A 37 2.07 -2.65 -9.26
N LYS A 38 3.26 -2.91 -9.80
CA LYS A 38 3.88 -4.23 -9.82
C LYS A 38 4.80 -4.37 -8.63
N ILE A 39 4.59 -5.40 -7.81
CA ILE A 39 5.31 -5.59 -6.55
C ILE A 39 5.93 -6.99 -6.44
N GLN A 40 7.05 -7.08 -5.73
CA GLN A 40 7.76 -8.32 -5.43
C GLN A 40 7.64 -8.61 -3.93
N PRO A 41 6.95 -9.68 -3.50
CA PRO A 41 6.97 -10.11 -2.11
C PRO A 41 8.41 -10.42 -1.65
N LEU A 42 8.73 -10.03 -0.41
CA LEU A 42 10.08 -10.22 0.15
C LEU A 42 10.23 -11.52 0.95
N PHE A 43 9.13 -12.25 1.18
CA PHE A 43 9.20 -13.57 1.78
C PHE A 43 9.59 -14.65 0.76
N MET A 44 10.37 -15.61 1.24
CA MET A 44 10.68 -16.84 0.52
C MET A 44 9.86 -17.98 1.12
N VAL A 45 9.48 -18.93 0.27
CA VAL A 45 8.84 -20.18 0.70
C VAL A 45 9.83 -21.32 0.60
N LYS A 46 9.73 -22.30 1.51
CA LYS A 46 10.58 -23.49 1.50
C LYS A 46 9.72 -24.73 1.65
N GLU A 47 9.61 -25.49 0.55
CA GLU A 47 8.99 -26.80 0.57
C GLU A 47 9.91 -27.83 1.24
N VAL A 48 9.33 -28.88 1.82
CA VAL A 48 10.09 -29.90 2.55
C VAL A 48 11.07 -30.59 1.59
N GLY A 49 12.37 -30.43 1.85
CA GLY A 49 13.44 -31.01 1.03
C GLY A 49 13.83 -30.21 -0.21
N GLN A 50 13.26 -29.02 -0.40
CA GLN A 50 13.61 -28.10 -1.49
C GLN A 50 14.41 -26.90 -0.95
N GLU A 51 15.14 -26.23 -1.84
CA GLU A 51 15.78 -24.94 -1.52
C GLU A 51 14.72 -23.83 -1.41
N PRO A 52 14.96 -22.78 -0.60
CA PRO A 52 14.06 -21.63 -0.53
C PRO A 52 13.88 -20.97 -1.90
N THR A 53 12.65 -20.65 -2.25
CA THR A 53 12.31 -19.95 -3.50
C THR A 53 11.57 -18.65 -3.21
N SER A 54 11.85 -17.62 -4.02
CA SER A 54 11.12 -16.36 -3.95
C SER A 54 9.73 -16.51 -4.54
N LEU A 55 8.76 -15.82 -3.94
CA LEU A 55 7.43 -15.69 -4.51
C LEU A 55 7.47 -14.93 -5.85
N PRO A 56 6.55 -15.21 -6.79
CA PRO A 56 6.47 -14.46 -8.03
C PRO A 56 6.05 -13.00 -7.79
N PRO A 57 6.44 -12.07 -8.68
CA PRO A 57 5.88 -10.72 -8.69
C PRO A 57 4.36 -10.74 -8.86
N ILE A 58 3.68 -9.78 -8.23
CA ILE A 58 2.25 -9.54 -8.33
C ILE A 58 2.05 -8.30 -9.20
N GLU A 59 1.17 -8.40 -10.20
CA GLU A 59 0.86 -7.32 -11.13
C GLU A 59 -0.48 -6.65 -10.79
N ASP A 60 -0.67 -5.44 -11.31
CA ASP A 60 -1.92 -4.66 -11.21
C ASP A 60 -2.45 -4.49 -9.78
N VAL A 61 -1.55 -4.39 -8.80
CA VAL A 61 -1.94 -4.26 -7.39
C VAL A 61 -2.42 -2.83 -7.12
N PRO A 62 -3.68 -2.62 -6.72
CA PRO A 62 -4.19 -1.29 -6.41
C PRO A 62 -3.48 -0.68 -5.21
N VAL A 63 -3.28 0.63 -5.29
CA VAL A 63 -2.70 1.45 -4.21
C VAL A 63 -3.82 2.20 -3.50
N LEU A 64 -3.74 2.27 -2.17
CA LEU A 64 -4.70 3.00 -1.35
C LEU A 64 -4.42 4.50 -1.40
N PHE A 65 -5.47 5.28 -1.67
CA PHE A 65 -5.45 6.75 -1.66
C PHE A 65 -6.32 7.26 -0.51
N GLN A 66 -5.93 8.38 0.09
CA GLN A 66 -6.60 8.91 1.26
C GLN A 66 -7.11 10.31 0.99
N ARG A 67 -8.40 10.51 1.27
CA ARG A 67 -9.06 11.82 1.20
C ARG A 67 -9.20 12.36 2.61
N TYR A 68 -8.57 13.51 2.87
CA TYR A 68 -8.55 14.15 4.17
C TYR A 68 -9.37 15.44 4.18
N LYS A 69 -10.05 15.69 5.30
CA LYS A 69 -10.67 16.98 5.59
C LYS A 69 -9.81 17.71 6.61
N VAL A 70 -9.43 18.94 6.31
CA VAL A 70 -8.71 19.80 7.26
C VAL A 70 -9.68 20.21 8.37
N HIS A 71 -9.33 19.92 9.62
CA HIS A 71 -10.16 20.31 10.76
C HIS A 71 -10.13 21.84 10.93
N ASN A 72 -11.31 22.43 11.16
CA ASN A 72 -11.49 23.86 11.44
C ASN A 72 -11.05 24.84 10.33
N ASN A 73 -10.71 24.36 9.12
CA ASN A 73 -10.23 25.17 8.00
C ASN A 73 -9.16 26.20 8.41
N ALA A 74 -8.37 25.89 9.45
CA ALA A 74 -7.45 26.85 10.01
C ALA A 74 -6.40 27.21 8.94
N PRO A 75 -6.10 28.50 8.76
CA PRO A 75 -5.12 28.91 7.75
C PRO A 75 -3.76 28.27 8.05
N ILE A 76 -3.19 27.58 7.07
CA ILE A 76 -1.83 27.04 7.18
C ILE A 76 -0.86 28.17 6.83
N SER A 77 -0.07 28.61 7.81
CA SER A 77 0.94 29.65 7.63
C SER A 77 2.19 29.08 6.96
N ILE A 78 2.61 29.68 5.83
CA ILE A 78 3.87 29.37 5.18
C ILE A 78 4.89 30.45 5.53
N THR A 79 6.02 30.06 6.12
CA THR A 79 7.16 30.95 6.36
C THR A 79 8.19 30.70 5.27
N THR A 80 8.44 31.69 4.41
CA THR A 80 9.59 31.66 3.49
C THR A 80 10.85 32.07 4.25
N ASP A 81 11.90 31.26 4.15
CA ASP A 81 13.13 31.46 4.91
C ASP A 81 13.79 32.81 4.58
N THR A 82 14.01 33.61 5.61
CA THR A 82 14.61 34.95 5.57
C THR A 82 16.12 34.86 5.74
N ALA A 83 16.83 34.18 4.85
CA ALA A 83 18.26 34.49 4.74
C ALA A 83 18.35 35.95 4.25
N PRO A 84 18.97 36.88 5.02
CA PRO A 84 19.12 38.25 4.57
C PRO A 84 20.00 38.24 3.33
N HIS A 85 19.40 38.45 2.16
CA HIS A 85 20.19 38.68 0.96
C HIS A 85 20.76 40.11 1.08
N PRO A 86 22.09 40.31 1.10
CA PRO A 86 22.71 41.62 1.37
C PRO A 86 22.42 42.71 0.32
N GLN A 87 21.57 42.43 -0.66
CA GLN A 87 21.22 43.33 -1.75
C GLN A 87 19.88 44.06 -1.57
N TYR A 88 19.08 43.73 -0.54
CA TYR A 88 17.77 44.36 -0.32
C TYR A 88 17.74 45.12 1.02
N THR A 89 17.82 46.45 0.97
CA THR A 89 17.77 47.37 2.13
C THR A 89 16.39 48.01 2.34
N GLY A 90 15.33 47.41 1.80
CA GLY A 90 13.95 47.89 1.94
C GLY A 90 13.25 47.36 3.20
N THR A 91 12.45 48.20 3.86
CA THR A 91 11.52 47.84 4.95
C THR A 91 10.33 47.03 4.40
N GLY A 92 10.61 45.85 3.83
CA GLY A 92 9.60 44.98 3.24
C GLY A 92 8.76 44.30 4.32
N GLU A 93 7.47 44.61 4.35
CA GLU A 93 6.47 43.94 5.17
C GLU A 93 6.43 42.44 4.85
N HIS A 94 6.54 41.60 5.89
CA HIS A 94 6.46 40.15 5.74
C HIS A 94 5.01 39.76 5.41
N VAL A 95 4.73 39.42 4.15
CA VAL A 95 3.41 38.93 3.76
C VAL A 95 3.30 37.46 4.16
N HIS A 96 2.54 37.19 5.23
CA HIS A 96 2.13 35.84 5.58
C HIS A 96 1.07 35.36 4.57
N ASN A 97 1.50 34.63 3.54
CA ASN A 97 0.57 33.94 2.66
C ASN A 97 -0.01 32.73 3.40
N ALA A 98 -1.33 32.73 3.60
CA ALA A 98 -2.03 31.63 4.27
C ALA A 98 -2.81 30.80 3.24
N ILE A 99 -2.67 29.47 3.31
CA ILE A 99 -3.45 28.55 2.48
C ILE A 99 -4.64 28.03 3.29
N THR A 100 -5.84 28.16 2.72
CA THR A 100 -7.08 27.62 3.29
C THR A 100 -7.66 26.58 2.33
N PHE A 101 -7.92 25.36 2.83
CA PHE A 101 -8.58 24.30 2.06
C PHE A 101 -10.07 24.27 2.42
N THR A 102 -10.93 24.73 1.50
CA THR A 102 -12.39 24.71 1.67
C THR A 102 -13.02 23.34 1.42
N GLU A 103 -12.32 22.47 0.71
CA GLU A 103 -12.77 21.13 0.34
C GLU A 103 -11.78 20.06 0.84
N SER A 104 -12.17 18.80 0.72
CA SER A 104 -11.28 17.68 1.05
C SER A 104 -10.11 17.61 0.09
N VAL A 105 -8.91 17.37 0.62
CA VAL A 105 -7.68 17.18 -0.15
C VAL A 105 -7.45 15.68 -0.33
N GLU A 106 -7.17 15.26 -1.57
CA GLU A 106 -6.69 13.90 -1.85
C GLU A 106 -5.17 13.87 -1.72
N MET A 107 -4.66 13.01 -0.85
CA MET A 107 -3.23 12.75 -0.71
C MET A 107 -2.87 11.57 -1.60
N ILE A 108 -1.95 11.83 -2.55
CA ILE A 108 -1.43 10.83 -3.49
C ILE A 108 -0.13 10.27 -2.92
N PRO A 109 -0.01 8.94 -2.73
CA PRO A 109 1.25 8.35 -2.30
C PRO A 109 2.32 8.47 -3.40
N ASP A 110 3.50 8.96 -3.04
CA ASP A 110 4.68 9.03 -3.92
C ASP A 110 5.43 7.69 -3.89
N LEU A 111 5.02 6.77 -4.78
CA LEU A 111 5.59 5.43 -4.89
C LEU A 111 6.63 5.35 -6.01
N ARG A 112 7.81 4.81 -5.69
CA ARG A 112 8.94 4.70 -6.63
C ARG A 112 9.47 3.27 -6.70
N PRO A 113 10.03 2.86 -7.86
CA PRO A 113 10.74 1.59 -7.97
C PRO A 113 11.83 1.48 -6.90
N GLY A 114 11.82 0.36 -6.17
CA GLY A 114 12.74 0.12 -5.06
C GLY A 114 12.14 0.35 -3.67
N ASP A 115 11.05 1.10 -3.55
CA ASP A 115 10.39 1.34 -2.27
C ASP A 115 9.85 0.04 -1.68
N VAL A 116 9.88 -0.06 -0.35
CA VAL A 116 9.27 -1.16 0.40
C VAL A 116 7.89 -0.71 0.85
N VAL A 117 6.89 -1.55 0.60
CA VAL A 117 5.49 -1.30 0.93
C VAL A 117 4.88 -2.46 1.69
N LEU A 118 3.81 -2.20 2.43
CA LEU A 118 2.96 -3.24 2.99
C LEU A 118 1.81 -3.55 2.03
N ALA A 119 1.74 -4.78 1.56
CA ALA A 119 0.60 -5.31 0.82
C ALA A 119 -0.29 -6.12 1.76
N VAL A 120 -1.59 -5.83 1.79
CA VAL A 120 -2.61 -6.55 2.57
C VAL A 120 -3.48 -7.35 1.60
N PHE A 121 -3.83 -8.58 1.96
CA PHE A 121 -4.61 -9.47 1.11
C PHE A 121 -6.08 -9.52 1.56
N CYS A 122 -6.99 -9.38 0.59
CA CYS A 122 -8.42 -9.45 0.85
C CYS A 122 -8.90 -10.88 1.06
N GLN A 123 -9.94 -11.03 1.86
CA GLN A 123 -10.54 -12.34 2.16
C GLN A 123 -11.13 -13.02 0.92
N ARG A 124 -11.62 -12.24 -0.05
CA ARG A 124 -12.28 -12.69 -1.28
C ARG A 124 -11.75 -11.89 -2.48
N SER A 125 -12.03 -12.41 -3.66
CA SER A 125 -11.81 -11.72 -4.94
C SER A 125 -12.28 -10.28 -4.92
N ILE A 126 -11.40 -9.37 -5.33
CA ILE A 126 -11.69 -7.93 -5.40
C ILE A 126 -12.08 -7.43 -6.80
N ASP A 127 -11.93 -8.24 -7.85
CA ASP A 127 -12.07 -7.85 -9.26
C ASP A 127 -13.34 -7.02 -9.53
N GLU A 128 -14.47 -7.50 -9.05
CA GLU A 128 -15.76 -6.84 -9.27
C GLU A 128 -16.07 -5.78 -8.20
N ALA A 129 -15.58 -5.99 -6.96
CA ALA A 129 -15.86 -5.15 -5.80
C ALA A 129 -15.13 -3.80 -5.86
N GLN A 130 -14.00 -3.74 -6.58
CA GLN A 130 -13.22 -2.51 -6.79
C GLN A 130 -14.05 -1.39 -7.43
N ASN A 131 -15.13 -1.70 -8.14
CA ASN A 131 -16.03 -0.71 -8.75
C ASN A 131 -17.00 -0.06 -7.75
N GLY A 132 -16.90 -0.41 -6.45
CA GLY A 132 -17.74 0.16 -5.40
C GLY A 132 -19.18 -0.36 -5.39
N GLN A 133 -19.45 -1.47 -6.09
CA GLN A 133 -20.77 -2.09 -6.15
C GLN A 133 -20.81 -3.33 -5.25
N ASN A 134 -22.01 -3.65 -4.74
CA ASN A 134 -22.23 -4.90 -4.04
C ASN A 134 -22.23 -6.03 -5.07
N VAL A 135 -21.26 -6.92 -4.96
CA VAL A 135 -21.05 -8.02 -5.91
C VAL A 135 -20.96 -9.34 -5.18
N TYR A 136 -21.43 -10.39 -5.85
CA TYR A 136 -21.07 -11.74 -5.44
C TYR A 136 -19.66 -12.01 -5.99
N PRO A 137 -18.66 -12.37 -5.17
CA PRO A 137 -17.30 -12.55 -5.68
C PRO A 137 -17.29 -13.71 -6.69
N GLY A 138 -17.12 -13.39 -7.98
CA GLY A 138 -17.28 -14.35 -9.08
C GLY A 138 -16.31 -15.53 -9.01
N THR A 139 -15.11 -15.33 -8.48
CA THR A 139 -14.13 -16.40 -8.25
C THR A 139 -14.15 -16.88 -6.79
N ALA A 140 -14.02 -18.20 -6.60
CA ALA A 140 -14.00 -18.84 -5.28
C ALA A 140 -12.64 -18.70 -4.55
N ARG A 141 -11.78 -17.78 -4.98
CA ARG A 141 -10.47 -17.57 -4.35
C ARG A 141 -10.62 -16.85 -3.01
N MET A 142 -9.80 -17.27 -2.05
CA MET A 142 -9.77 -16.73 -0.70
C MET A 142 -8.32 -16.47 -0.28
N PHE A 143 -8.05 -15.32 0.34
CA PHE A 143 -6.71 -14.92 0.80
C PHE A 143 -5.65 -15.10 -0.28
N SER A 144 -6.00 -14.82 -1.54
CA SER A 144 -5.10 -15.00 -2.68
C SER A 144 -4.05 -13.90 -2.71
N ILE A 145 -2.85 -14.24 -3.19
CA ILE A 145 -1.80 -13.26 -3.43
C ILE A 145 -2.20 -12.21 -4.49
N HIS A 146 -3.14 -12.55 -5.37
CA HIS A 146 -3.66 -11.66 -6.41
C HIS A 146 -4.68 -10.64 -5.89
N ASP A 147 -5.24 -10.86 -4.69
CA ASP A 147 -6.20 -9.95 -4.07
C ASP A 147 -5.51 -9.00 -3.09
N ALA A 148 -4.35 -8.48 -3.49
CA ALA A 148 -3.54 -7.59 -2.67
C ALA A 148 -3.96 -6.12 -2.84
N VAL A 149 -3.76 -5.32 -1.80
CA VAL A 149 -3.88 -3.87 -1.82
C VAL A 149 -2.67 -3.27 -1.10
N ILE A 150 -2.02 -2.28 -1.69
CA ILE A 150 -0.91 -1.56 -1.06
C ILE A 150 -1.50 -0.51 -0.11
N VAL A 151 -1.18 -0.63 1.18
CA VAL A 151 -1.75 0.24 2.22
C VAL A 151 -0.79 1.32 2.70
N GLY A 152 0.49 1.23 2.35
CA GLY A 152 1.48 2.23 2.72
C GLY A 152 2.91 1.83 2.39
N VAL A 153 3.80 2.82 2.45
CA VAL A 153 5.25 2.66 2.40
C VAL A 153 5.76 2.30 3.80
N PHE A 154 6.78 1.45 3.86
CA PHE A 154 7.38 0.95 5.10
C PHE A 154 8.51 1.84 5.61
#